data_AF-A0A920WPK7-F1
#
_entry.id   AF-A0A920WPK7-F1
#
_cell.length_a   1.000
_cell.length_b   1.000
_cell.length_c   1.000
_cell.angle_alpha   90.00
_cell.angle_beta   90.00
_cell.angle_gamma   90.00
#
_symmetry.space_group_name_H-M   'P 1'
#
loop_
_entity.id
_entity.type
_entity.pdbx_description
1 polymer ?
#
loop_
_entity_poly.entity_id
_entity_poly.type
_entity_poly.pdbx_seq_one_letter_code
_entity_poly.pdbx_strand_id
1 'polypeptide(L)'
;MVRFDAHRLKLSVSPLADLTDRDGLTTQQGVFLVRTADPARRLGDLSGRAVMLGPVEEAETHQAAKDMLQKVRLAKPPRLDSAGAIDSGALALSDGEVDAAVVPDYLPPLLVGCGKVEPGAVRVLATTPSVPGVRLFRTGTTDEALARRVAAEVTALTKRRDLLIALESARGFIKPLGQTAAWADWRGPSRLALTQSLPKKLPKSLRKIWSAKLTGPAVAGPAATESRVITPDKNSEATRDLFRCLDAADGSEMWRLDYAAAGDIDYSNSSRATPVVHDGLVYLHGALGDLHCVRLDTGAVVWRTNYYRDYGAKLLTWGSSSPPLIVDDKLIINPGAPDASLAALDRKTGRLIWKTPATPPPTRHSSWGNSAAAGRLSATTRRASVVGIQPPAIGCGSTCRARGRISTSPRRSSTPTNCCSPPRTTGRGCTVFRPMEKSIRSRHWLMVVSRRTPARRSLLAIACLPPPMAKCTAST
;
A
#
# COMPACT_ATOMS: atom_id res chain seq x y z
N MET A 1 0.91 13.33 13.03
CA MET A 1 0.96 11.97 12.43
C MET A 1 0.31 10.86 13.28
N VAL A 2 0.95 10.27 14.32
CA VAL A 2 0.45 9.01 14.98
C VAL A 2 -1.03 9.04 15.39
N ARG A 3 -1.49 10.09 16.08
CA ARG A 3 -2.91 10.24 16.48
C ARG A 3 -3.86 10.34 15.29
N PHE A 4 -3.45 11.02 14.22
CA PHE A 4 -4.22 11.19 12.99
C PHE A 4 -4.42 9.83 12.29
N ASP A 5 -3.36 9.04 12.15
CA ASP A 5 -3.42 7.67 11.62
C ASP A 5 -4.23 6.73 12.52
N ALA A 6 -4.02 6.80 13.84
CA ALA A 6 -4.76 5.98 14.80
C ALA A 6 -6.27 6.25 14.73
N HIS A 7 -6.70 7.52 14.62
CA HIS A 7 -8.10 7.88 14.41
C HIS A 7 -8.64 7.30 13.09
N ARG A 8 -7.93 7.51 11.97
CA ARG A 8 -8.30 6.98 10.64
C ARG A 8 -8.43 5.45 10.63
N LEU A 9 -7.58 4.75 11.37
CA LEU A 9 -7.54 3.28 11.47
C LEU A 9 -8.40 2.71 12.62
N LYS A 10 -9.11 3.55 13.38
CA LYS A 10 -9.93 3.17 14.56
C LYS A 10 -9.14 2.42 15.65
N LEU A 11 -7.98 2.95 16.01
CA LEU A 11 -7.06 2.35 16.98
C LEU A 11 -6.98 3.17 18.25
N SER A 12 -7.07 2.50 19.39
CA SER A 12 -6.75 3.12 20.68
C SER A 12 -5.24 3.22 20.86
N VAL A 13 -4.76 4.45 20.99
CA VAL A 13 -3.38 4.80 21.34
C VAL A 13 -3.37 5.65 22.60
N SER A 14 -2.48 5.35 23.53
CA SER A 14 -2.24 6.15 24.74
C SER A 14 -0.84 6.78 24.69
N PRO A 15 -0.67 7.99 25.26
CA PRO A 15 0.66 8.62 25.37
C PRO A 15 1.57 7.75 26.25
N LEU A 16 2.88 7.78 25.99
CA LEU A 16 3.88 7.05 26.78
C LEU A 16 5.05 7.92 27.25
N ALA A 17 5.52 8.84 26.41
CA ALA A 17 6.54 9.83 26.76
C ALA A 17 6.47 11.02 25.79
N ASP A 18 6.91 12.20 26.24
CA ASP A 18 7.09 13.39 25.40
C ASP A 18 8.57 13.62 25.10
N LEU A 19 8.86 14.08 23.88
CA LEU A 19 10.14 14.68 23.56
C LEU A 19 10.13 16.13 24.03
N THR A 20 11.19 16.56 24.71
CA THR A 20 11.42 17.98 24.99
C THR A 20 12.24 18.60 23.87
N ASP A 21 12.09 19.91 23.67
CA ASP A 21 13.11 20.71 23.00
C ASP A 21 14.34 20.93 23.92
N ARG A 22 15.17 21.93 23.58
CA ARG A 22 16.36 22.31 24.34
C ARG A 22 16.04 23.06 25.64
N ASP A 23 14.89 23.74 25.67
CA ASP A 23 14.44 24.57 26.79
C ASP A 23 13.53 23.79 27.76
N GLY A 24 13.18 22.55 27.40
CA GLY A 24 12.40 21.62 28.23
C GLY A 24 10.91 21.57 27.86
N LEU A 25 10.48 22.28 26.81
CA LEU A 25 9.08 22.33 26.40
C LEU A 25 8.68 21.06 25.65
N THR A 26 7.48 20.55 25.95
CA THR A 26 6.86 19.38 25.29
C THR A 26 5.78 19.79 24.28
N THR A 27 5.71 21.07 23.95
CA THR A 27 4.74 21.67 23.03
C THR A 27 5.43 22.33 21.86
N GLN A 28 4.73 22.40 20.74
CA GLN A 28 5.20 22.99 19.49
C GLN A 28 4.16 23.98 18.96
N GLN A 29 4.61 25.00 18.23
CA GLN A 29 3.75 25.98 17.56
C GLN A 29 4.03 25.99 16.05
N GLY A 30 3.02 26.42 15.29
CA GLY A 30 3.16 26.80 13.88
C GLY A 30 3.27 28.31 13.77
N VAL A 31 4.10 28.80 12.86
CA VAL A 31 4.24 30.23 12.53
C VAL A 31 3.69 30.51 11.14
N PHE A 32 2.89 31.57 11.02
CA PHE A 32 2.49 32.14 9.75
C PHE A 32 3.66 32.95 9.19
N LEU A 33 4.24 32.50 8.09
CA LEU A 33 5.24 33.23 7.32
C LEU A 33 4.58 34.03 6.19
N VAL A 34 5.11 35.22 5.95
CA VAL A 34 4.90 36.03 4.75
C VAL A 34 6.25 36.48 4.20
N ARG A 35 6.32 36.84 2.92
CA ARG A 35 7.52 37.50 2.37
C ARG A 35 7.77 38.81 3.11
N THR A 36 9.03 39.18 3.34
CA THR A 36 9.38 40.37 4.14
C THR A 36 8.79 41.66 3.55
N ALA A 37 8.76 41.77 2.22
CA ALA A 37 8.17 42.89 1.48
C ALA A 37 6.62 42.89 1.42
N ASP A 38 5.94 41.86 1.93
CA ASP A 38 4.47 41.84 1.97
C ASP A 38 3.93 42.94 2.91
N PRO A 39 2.81 43.62 2.60
CA PRO A 39 2.24 44.64 3.49
C PRO A 39 1.48 44.10 4.72
N ALA A 40 1.16 42.80 4.81
CA ALA A 40 0.36 42.23 5.91
C ALA A 40 1.08 42.33 7.27
N ARG A 41 0.46 42.97 8.27
CA ARG A 41 1.03 43.14 9.63
C ARG A 41 0.33 42.29 10.69
N ARG A 42 -0.85 41.77 10.40
CA ARG A 42 -1.65 40.90 11.28
C ARG A 42 -2.40 39.85 10.46
N LEU A 43 -2.89 38.79 11.10
CA LEU A 43 -3.73 37.76 10.47
C LEU A 43 -4.97 38.33 9.76
N GLY A 44 -5.53 39.43 10.27
CA GLY A 44 -6.64 40.15 9.64
C GLY A 44 -6.40 40.51 8.16
N ASP A 45 -5.13 40.76 7.81
CA ASP A 45 -4.72 41.23 6.49
C ASP A 45 -4.56 40.08 5.47
N LEU A 46 -4.71 38.82 5.91
CA LEU A 46 -4.80 37.62 5.05
C LEU A 46 -6.22 37.41 4.48
N SER A 47 -7.16 38.30 4.78
CA SER A 47 -8.54 38.27 4.25
C SER A 47 -8.56 38.14 2.72
N GLY A 48 -9.08 37.02 2.21
CA GLY A 48 -9.17 36.72 0.78
C GLY A 48 -7.87 36.28 0.08
N ARG A 49 -6.75 36.18 0.81
CA ARG A 49 -5.44 35.78 0.29
C ARG A 49 -5.28 34.26 0.15
N ALA A 50 -4.25 33.81 -0.57
CA ALA A 50 -3.85 32.41 -0.63
C ALA A 50 -2.91 32.07 0.54
N VAL A 51 -3.28 31.06 1.34
CA VAL A 51 -2.51 30.61 2.50
C VAL A 51 -2.28 29.10 2.40
N MET A 52 -1.01 28.68 2.37
CA MET A 52 -0.65 27.27 2.42
C MET A 52 -0.54 26.82 3.88
N LEU A 53 -1.43 25.94 4.33
CA LEU A 53 -1.29 25.25 5.61
C LEU A 53 -0.26 24.12 5.50
N GLY A 54 0.27 23.67 6.64
CA GLY A 54 1.09 22.46 6.67
C GLY A 54 0.30 21.16 6.36
N PRO A 55 0.98 20.00 6.35
CA PRO A 55 0.36 18.69 6.19
C PRO A 55 -0.82 18.46 7.13
N VAL A 56 -1.87 17.78 6.64
CA VAL A 56 -3.13 17.56 7.37
C VAL A 56 -2.97 16.79 8.69
N GLU A 57 -1.87 16.06 8.82
CA GLU A 57 -1.49 15.29 10.00
C GLU A 57 -0.67 16.05 11.06
N GLU A 58 -0.26 17.30 10.78
CA GLU A 58 0.41 18.22 11.71
C GLU A 58 -0.61 19.13 12.40
N ALA A 59 -0.67 19.12 13.73
CA ALA A 59 -1.72 19.81 14.46
C ALA A 59 -1.44 21.32 14.56
N GLU A 60 -0.17 21.68 14.68
CA GLU A 60 0.37 23.02 14.88
C GLU A 60 0.33 23.90 13.61
N THR A 61 0.60 23.29 12.45
CA THR A 61 0.65 23.97 11.14
C THR A 61 -0.66 23.91 10.37
N HIS A 62 -1.53 22.93 10.66
CA HIS A 62 -2.79 22.73 9.96
C HIS A 62 -4.02 23.08 10.82
N GLN A 63 -4.36 22.27 11.81
CA GLN A 63 -5.62 22.43 12.54
C GLN A 63 -5.61 23.70 13.43
N ALA A 64 -4.55 23.92 14.21
CA ALA A 64 -4.42 25.10 15.06
C ALA A 64 -4.39 26.39 14.25
N ALA A 65 -3.74 26.38 13.07
CA ALA A 65 -3.74 27.49 12.12
C ALA A 65 -5.13 27.79 11.55
N LYS A 66 -5.87 26.74 11.15
CA LYS A 66 -7.24 26.84 10.64
C LYS A 66 -8.20 27.39 11.71
N ASP A 67 -8.12 26.88 12.94
CA ASP A 67 -8.92 27.35 14.07
C ASP A 67 -8.60 28.81 14.42
N MET A 68 -7.32 29.21 14.31
CA MET A 68 -6.90 30.59 14.52
C MET A 68 -7.46 31.54 13.44
N LEU A 69 -7.37 31.14 12.16
CA LEU A 69 -7.95 31.91 11.04
C LEU A 69 -9.48 32.00 11.13
N GLN A 70 -10.18 30.98 11.64
CA GLN A 70 -11.63 31.02 11.85
C GLN A 70 -12.04 31.94 13.01
N LYS A 71 -11.20 32.06 14.06
CA LYS A 71 -11.45 32.98 15.19
C LYS A 71 -11.24 34.45 14.80
N VAL A 72 -10.36 34.73 13.84
CA VAL A 72 -10.21 36.07 13.27
C VAL A 72 -11.39 36.37 12.33
N ARG A 73 -12.16 37.43 12.61
CA ARG A 73 -13.25 37.89 11.73
C ARG A 73 -12.67 38.53 10.45
N LEU A 74 -12.32 37.69 9.47
CA LEU A 74 -11.85 38.11 8.15
C LEU A 74 -13.02 38.57 7.27
N ALA A 75 -12.85 39.67 6.53
CA ALA A 75 -13.89 40.22 5.66
C ALA A 75 -14.20 39.29 4.46
N LYS A 76 -13.22 38.52 4.02
CA LYS A 76 -13.34 37.44 3.04
C LYS A 76 -12.52 36.23 3.52
N PRO A 77 -13.05 34.99 3.47
CA PRO A 77 -12.28 33.82 3.84
C PRO A 77 -11.03 33.68 2.95
N PRO A 78 -9.87 33.30 3.51
CA PRO A 78 -8.68 33.01 2.73
C PRO A 78 -8.87 31.73 1.91
N ARG A 79 -8.16 31.61 0.80
CA ARG A 79 -8.03 30.36 0.05
C ARG A 79 -7.00 29.50 0.79
N LEU A 80 -7.43 28.34 1.28
CA LEU A 80 -6.61 27.44 2.09
C LEU A 80 -6.25 26.20 1.27
N ASP A 81 -4.96 26.06 0.99
CA ASP A 81 -4.38 24.83 0.44
C ASP A 81 -3.53 24.12 1.51
N SER A 82 -3.12 22.88 1.25
CA SER A 82 -2.40 22.03 2.22
C SER A 82 -1.12 21.48 1.62
N ALA A 83 0.00 21.75 2.28
CA ALA A 83 1.31 21.28 1.85
C ALA A 83 1.43 19.74 1.97
N GLY A 84 2.10 19.11 1.01
CA GLY A 84 2.42 17.68 1.06
C GLY A 84 3.61 17.32 1.96
N ALA A 85 4.40 18.32 2.37
CA ALA A 85 5.49 18.18 3.32
C ALA A 85 5.74 19.51 4.06
N ILE A 86 6.40 19.41 5.22
CA ILE A 86 6.62 20.48 6.21
C ILE A 86 7.30 21.75 5.65
N ASP A 87 8.12 21.60 4.62
CA ASP A 87 8.88 22.67 3.96
C ASP A 87 8.24 23.18 2.67
N SER A 88 7.30 22.43 2.09
CA SER A 88 6.69 22.76 0.79
C SER A 88 5.89 24.06 0.84
N GLY A 89 5.30 24.40 1.99
CA GLY A 89 4.63 25.69 2.18
C GLY A 89 5.58 26.88 2.12
N ALA A 90 6.79 26.76 2.72
CA ALA A 90 7.78 27.83 2.66
C ALA A 90 8.37 28.01 1.25
N LEU A 91 8.54 26.92 0.50
CA LEU A 91 8.96 26.97 -0.91
C LEU A 91 7.89 27.68 -1.77
N ALA A 92 6.63 27.27 -1.68
CA ALA A 92 5.51 27.93 -2.38
C ALA A 92 5.37 29.43 -2.03
N LEU A 93 5.69 29.82 -0.80
CA LEU A 93 5.76 31.23 -0.39
C LEU A 93 6.95 31.98 -1.01
N SER A 94 8.11 31.33 -1.13
CA SER A 94 9.31 31.88 -1.77
C SER A 94 9.10 32.06 -3.28
N ASP A 95 8.50 31.07 -3.93
CA ASP A 95 8.24 31.05 -5.38
C ASP A 95 7.06 31.95 -5.81
N GLY A 96 6.35 32.54 -4.84
CA GLY A 96 5.24 33.47 -5.10
C GLY A 96 3.88 32.81 -5.37
N GLU A 97 3.77 31.48 -5.23
CA GLU A 97 2.53 30.73 -5.47
C GLU A 97 1.44 31.05 -4.42
N VAL A 98 1.84 31.39 -3.19
CA VAL A 98 0.95 31.80 -2.10
C VAL A 98 1.38 33.12 -1.45
N ASP A 99 0.45 33.77 -0.75
CA ASP A 99 0.70 35.02 -0.03
C ASP A 99 1.27 34.77 1.38
N ALA A 100 0.87 33.67 2.00
CA ALA A 100 1.36 33.22 3.31
C ALA A 100 1.50 31.70 3.35
N ALA A 101 2.36 31.20 4.25
CA ALA A 101 2.49 29.77 4.54
C ALA A 101 2.59 29.51 6.04
N VAL A 102 2.15 28.35 6.50
CA VAL A 102 2.28 27.93 7.91
C VAL A 102 3.27 26.78 8.02
N VAL A 103 4.28 26.97 8.86
CA VAL A 103 5.35 25.99 9.11
C VAL A 103 5.63 25.90 10.61
N PRO A 104 6.35 24.89 11.12
CA PRO A 104 6.79 24.87 12.52
C PRO A 104 7.62 26.09 12.90
N ASP A 105 7.48 26.54 14.15
CA ASP A 105 8.31 27.56 14.80
C ASP A 105 9.83 27.36 14.62
N TYR A 106 10.32 26.12 14.67
CA TYR A 106 11.73 25.78 14.48
C TYR A 106 12.20 25.78 13.02
N LEU A 107 11.29 25.80 12.04
CA LEU A 107 11.65 25.60 10.63
C LEU A 107 12.31 26.81 9.93
N PRO A 108 11.93 28.09 10.17
CA PRO A 108 12.54 29.26 9.53
C PRO A 108 14.09 29.30 9.56
N PRO A 109 14.79 29.11 10.70
CA PRO A 109 16.25 29.10 10.70
C PRO A 109 16.85 27.90 9.93
N LEU A 110 16.16 26.76 9.89
CA LEU A 110 16.60 25.59 9.12
C LEU A 110 16.44 25.80 7.60
N LEU A 111 15.40 26.51 7.16
CA LEU A 111 15.20 26.84 5.74
C LEU A 111 16.35 27.71 5.20
N VAL A 112 16.79 28.69 6.00
CA VAL A 112 17.96 29.52 5.68
C VAL A 112 19.25 28.69 5.74
N GLY A 113 19.45 27.91 6.81
CA GLY A 113 20.64 27.06 6.95
C GLY A 113 20.79 25.96 5.89
N CYS A 114 19.68 25.54 5.27
CA CYS A 114 19.67 24.60 4.14
C CYS A 114 19.65 25.27 2.75
N GLY A 115 19.74 26.60 2.66
CA GLY A 115 19.72 27.33 1.38
C GLY A 115 18.40 27.21 0.61
N LYS A 116 17.27 27.01 1.31
CA LYS A 116 15.92 26.91 0.71
C LYS A 116 15.18 28.24 0.66
N VAL A 117 15.56 29.18 1.52
CA VAL A 117 15.00 30.53 1.61
C VAL A 117 16.15 31.49 1.91
N GLU A 118 16.24 32.59 1.18
CA GLU A 118 17.30 33.59 1.38
C GLU A 118 17.20 34.24 2.79
N PRO A 119 18.34 34.56 3.43
CA PRO A 119 18.35 35.24 4.73
C PRO A 119 17.49 36.53 4.70
N GLY A 120 16.48 36.60 5.58
CA GLY A 120 15.59 37.76 5.68
C GLY A 120 14.53 37.89 4.58
N ALA A 121 14.37 36.92 3.67
CA ALA A 121 13.32 36.95 2.64
C ALA A 121 11.89 36.73 3.18
N VAL A 122 11.75 36.09 4.34
CA VAL A 122 10.48 35.84 5.02
C VAL A 122 10.49 36.36 6.45
N ARG A 123 9.30 36.68 6.97
CA ARG A 123 9.08 37.09 8.36
C ARG A 123 7.85 36.42 8.95
N VAL A 124 7.85 36.25 10.28
CA VAL A 124 6.68 35.75 11.02
C VAL A 124 5.63 36.87 11.13
N LEU A 125 4.38 36.53 10.78
CA LEU A 125 3.20 37.38 10.89
C LEU A 125 2.44 37.13 12.19
N ALA A 126 2.35 35.87 12.61
CA ALA A 126 1.65 35.41 13.81
C ALA A 126 2.07 33.98 14.15
N THR A 127 1.77 33.56 15.38
CA THR A 127 2.07 32.20 15.88
C THR A 127 0.79 31.53 16.37
N THR A 128 0.63 30.24 16.07
CA THR A 128 -0.54 29.45 16.48
C THR A 128 -0.48 29.08 17.96
N PRO A 129 -1.62 28.73 18.59
CA PRO A 129 -1.62 28.19 19.94
C PRO A 129 -0.77 26.92 20.06
N SER A 130 -0.06 26.76 21.19
CA SER A 130 0.72 25.56 21.50
C SER A 130 -0.13 24.28 21.42
N VAL A 131 0.39 23.26 20.74
CA VAL A 131 -0.13 21.89 20.78
C VAL A 131 0.94 20.94 21.32
N PRO A 132 0.60 19.74 21.79
CA PRO A 132 1.61 18.73 22.16
C PRO A 132 2.50 18.40 20.96
N GLY A 133 3.82 18.45 21.17
CA GLY A 133 4.82 18.21 20.13
C GLY A 133 5.07 16.73 19.84
N VAL A 134 6.33 16.37 19.59
CA VAL A 134 6.73 14.99 19.29
C VAL A 134 6.51 14.10 20.51
N ARG A 135 5.63 13.10 20.36
CA ARG A 135 5.17 12.23 21.45
C ARG A 135 5.26 10.76 21.07
N LEU A 136 5.76 9.94 21.99
CA LEU A 136 5.74 8.49 21.90
C LEU A 136 4.36 7.98 22.35
N PHE A 137 3.82 7.00 21.61
CA PHE A 137 2.54 6.37 21.88
C PHE A 137 2.67 4.86 22.00
N ARG A 138 1.81 4.25 22.82
CA ARG A 138 1.58 2.80 22.83
C ARG A 138 0.19 2.48 22.29
N THR A 139 0.06 1.34 21.61
CA THR A 139 -1.23 0.75 21.25
C THR A 139 -1.78 -0.08 22.40
N GLY A 140 -3.10 -0.31 22.44
CA GLY A 140 -3.76 -1.22 23.40
C GLY A 140 -3.37 -2.71 23.32
N THR A 141 -2.32 -3.06 22.56
CA THR A 141 -1.72 -4.39 22.47
C THR A 141 -0.40 -4.51 23.24
N THR A 142 0.11 -3.41 23.79
CA THR A 142 1.37 -3.33 24.56
C THR A 142 1.06 -3.52 26.04
N ASP A 143 1.72 -4.47 26.72
CA ASP A 143 1.54 -4.66 28.17
C ASP A 143 2.25 -3.57 29.00
N GLU A 144 1.83 -3.40 30.26
CA GLU A 144 2.35 -2.36 31.16
C GLU A 144 3.82 -2.55 31.58
N ALA A 145 4.34 -3.79 31.57
CA ALA A 145 5.74 -4.03 31.92
C ALA A 145 6.65 -3.63 30.75
N LEU A 146 6.24 -3.97 29.54
CA LEU A 146 6.87 -3.57 28.30
C LEU A 146 6.80 -2.05 28.07
N ALA A 147 5.64 -1.43 28.29
CA ALA A 147 5.49 0.02 28.16
C ALA A 147 6.44 0.78 29.10
N ARG A 148 6.52 0.37 30.38
CA ARG A 148 7.45 0.95 31.36
C ARG A 148 8.92 0.72 30.99
N ARG A 149 9.29 -0.47 30.53
CA ARG A 149 10.65 -0.75 30.03
C ARG A 149 11.02 0.12 28.83
N VAL A 150 10.11 0.24 27.86
CA VAL A 150 10.28 1.11 26.69
C VAL A 150 10.49 2.57 27.12
N ALA A 151 9.63 3.10 28.00
CA ALA A 151 9.77 4.47 28.50
C ALA A 151 11.14 4.68 29.20
N ALA A 152 11.53 3.75 30.08
CA ALA A 152 12.81 3.81 30.78
C ALA A 152 14.03 3.82 29.83
N GLU A 153 14.07 2.94 28.82
CA GLU A 153 15.14 2.92 27.82
C GLU A 153 15.17 4.20 26.95
N VAL A 154 13.99 4.73 26.57
CA VAL A 154 13.87 5.98 25.80
C VAL A 154 14.31 7.21 26.61
N THR A 155 14.04 7.24 27.92
CA THR A 155 14.52 8.31 28.81
C THR A 155 16.01 8.15 29.12
N ALA A 156 16.53 6.92 29.20
CA ALA A 156 17.96 6.64 29.42
C ALA A 156 18.83 6.74 28.16
N LEU A 157 18.22 6.94 26.99
CA LEU A 157 18.85 6.92 25.65
C LEU A 157 20.10 7.80 25.53
N THR A 158 20.06 8.99 26.13
CA THR A 158 21.18 9.95 26.16
C THR A 158 22.43 9.44 26.87
N LYS A 159 22.28 8.42 27.74
CA LYS A 159 23.37 7.74 28.45
C LYS A 159 23.86 6.48 27.73
N ARG A 160 23.18 6.05 26.66
CA ARG A 160 23.40 4.78 25.96
C ARG A 160 24.05 5.00 24.60
N ARG A 161 25.37 5.23 24.62
CA ARG A 161 26.19 5.49 23.43
C ARG A 161 26.10 4.36 22.39
N ASP A 162 25.99 3.11 22.85
CA ASP A 162 25.74 1.92 22.03
C ASP A 162 24.45 2.07 21.19
N LEU A 163 23.38 2.51 21.85
CA LEU A 163 22.07 2.63 21.25
C LEU A 163 21.94 3.90 20.40
N LEU A 164 22.55 5.03 20.80
CA LEU A 164 22.66 6.22 19.95
C LEU A 164 23.38 5.92 18.63
N ILE A 165 24.51 5.20 18.69
CA ILE A 165 25.23 4.75 17.49
C ILE A 165 24.35 3.82 16.64
N ALA A 166 23.60 2.91 17.27
CA ALA A 166 22.67 2.03 16.56
C ALA A 166 21.56 2.82 15.82
N LEU A 167 20.97 3.81 16.50
CA LEU A 167 19.98 4.74 15.95
C LEU A 167 20.51 5.55 14.76
N GLU A 168 21.64 6.23 14.90
CA GLU A 168 22.25 7.05 13.84
C GLU A 168 22.69 6.22 12.62
N SER A 169 23.23 5.03 12.85
CA SER A 169 23.72 4.15 11.77
C SER A 169 22.69 3.16 11.24
N ALA A 170 21.45 3.19 11.74
CA ALA A 170 20.40 2.19 11.52
C ALA A 170 20.82 0.73 11.80
N ARG A 171 21.92 0.50 12.53
CA ARG A 171 22.40 -0.86 12.86
C ARG A 171 21.44 -1.52 13.85
N GLY A 172 21.02 -2.75 13.55
CA GLY A 172 20.05 -3.49 14.35
C GLY A 172 18.58 -3.14 14.06
N PHE A 173 18.29 -2.17 13.18
CA PHE A 173 16.92 -1.95 12.71
C PHE A 173 16.51 -3.08 11.77
N ILE A 174 15.50 -3.83 12.18
CA ILE A 174 14.83 -4.81 11.32
C ILE A 174 13.69 -4.06 10.62
N LYS A 175 13.68 -4.03 9.28
CA LYS A 175 12.54 -3.49 8.51
C LYS A 175 11.25 -4.17 9.00
N PRO A 176 10.15 -3.43 9.27
CA PRO A 176 8.86 -4.06 9.54
C PRO A 176 8.45 -4.96 8.36
N LEU A 177 8.15 -6.23 8.67
CA LEU A 177 7.53 -7.15 7.71
C LEU A 177 6.10 -6.66 7.44
N GLY A 178 5.90 -5.80 6.45
CA GLY A 178 4.57 -5.24 6.18
C GLY A 178 4.43 -3.98 5.31
N GLN A 179 5.43 -3.60 4.51
CA GLN A 179 5.26 -2.56 3.48
C GLN A 179 5.55 -3.14 2.10
N THR A 180 4.48 -3.51 1.40
CA THR A 180 4.58 -4.22 0.14
C THR A 180 4.72 -3.28 -1.05
N ALA A 181 5.96 -3.08 -1.49
CA ALA A 181 6.28 -3.00 -2.92
C ALA A 181 6.15 -4.40 -3.60
N ALA A 182 5.22 -5.23 -3.11
CA ALA A 182 5.03 -6.62 -3.46
C ALA A 182 3.72 -6.79 -4.23
N TRP A 183 3.80 -7.38 -5.41
CA TRP A 183 2.67 -7.90 -6.15
C TRP A 183 2.43 -9.35 -5.73
N ALA A 184 2.09 -9.55 -4.46
CA ALA A 184 2.12 -10.84 -3.78
C ALA A 184 0.93 -11.78 -4.10
N ASP A 185 0.00 -11.33 -4.94
CA ASP A 185 -1.30 -11.99 -5.15
C ASP A 185 -1.88 -11.62 -6.53
N TRP A 186 -2.88 -12.37 -6.99
CA TRP A 186 -3.64 -12.05 -8.20
C TRP A 186 -4.21 -10.64 -8.13
N ARG A 187 -3.88 -9.81 -9.13
CA ARG A 187 -4.23 -8.38 -9.21
C ARG A 187 -3.59 -7.50 -8.11
N GLY A 188 -2.52 -7.96 -7.48
CA GLY A 188 -1.66 -7.16 -6.60
C GLY A 188 -2.31 -6.73 -5.28
N PRO A 189 -1.72 -5.74 -4.58
CA PRO A 189 -2.29 -5.20 -3.34
C PRO A 189 -3.76 -4.81 -3.51
N SER A 190 -4.60 -5.15 -2.53
CA SER A 190 -6.07 -4.99 -2.55
C SER A 190 -6.83 -5.72 -3.68
N ARG A 191 -6.17 -6.55 -4.50
CA ARG A 191 -6.73 -7.26 -5.67
C ARG A 191 -7.41 -6.35 -6.71
N LEU A 192 -7.08 -5.05 -6.73
CA LEU A 192 -7.71 -4.09 -7.64
C LEU A 192 -7.08 -4.06 -9.05
N ALA A 193 -5.88 -4.62 -9.24
CA ALA A 193 -5.01 -4.45 -10.41
C ALA A 193 -4.56 -2.99 -10.59
N LEU A 194 -4.30 -2.32 -9.47
CA LEU A 194 -3.79 -0.94 -9.43
C LEU A 194 -2.40 -0.95 -8.79
N THR A 195 -1.50 -0.15 -9.35
CA THR A 195 -0.19 0.17 -8.77
C THR A 195 -0.10 1.68 -8.60
N GLN A 196 0.48 2.12 -7.49
CA GLN A 196 0.59 3.53 -7.13
C GLN A 196 1.76 4.25 -7.83
N SER A 197 2.66 3.52 -8.49
CA SER A 197 3.99 4.00 -8.87
C SER A 197 4.35 3.81 -10.35
N LEU A 198 3.38 3.90 -11.27
CA LEU A 198 3.65 3.92 -12.71
C LEU A 198 3.93 5.35 -13.22
N PRO A 199 4.88 5.53 -14.16
CA PRO A 199 5.11 6.83 -14.79
C PRO A 199 3.94 7.21 -15.69
N LYS A 200 3.58 8.50 -15.73
CA LYS A 200 2.47 9.03 -16.57
C LYS A 200 2.65 8.75 -18.08
N LYS A 201 3.86 8.48 -18.53
CA LYS A 201 4.21 7.99 -19.88
C LYS A 201 5.33 6.97 -19.75
N LEU A 202 5.25 5.87 -20.49
CA LEU A 202 6.38 4.94 -20.62
C LEU A 202 7.50 5.60 -21.44
N PRO A 203 8.78 5.33 -21.15
CA PRO A 203 9.88 5.80 -21.98
C PRO A 203 9.85 5.17 -23.37
N LYS A 204 10.43 5.84 -24.38
CA LYS A 204 10.49 5.34 -25.76
C LYS A 204 11.21 3.99 -25.88
N SER A 205 12.15 3.71 -24.98
CA SER A 205 12.83 2.44 -24.83
C SER A 205 12.83 2.03 -23.35
N LEU A 206 12.53 0.76 -23.09
CA LEU A 206 12.63 0.16 -21.76
C LEU A 206 13.99 -0.53 -21.64
N ARG A 207 14.75 -0.21 -20.59
CA ARG A 207 15.93 -0.99 -20.23
C ARG A 207 15.48 -2.31 -19.60
N LYS A 208 15.75 -3.42 -20.30
CA LYS A 208 15.68 -4.77 -19.71
C LYS A 208 16.71 -4.85 -18.57
N ILE A 209 16.27 -5.20 -17.36
CA ILE A 209 17.15 -5.36 -16.20
C ILE A 209 17.71 -6.78 -16.18
N TRP A 210 16.83 -7.79 -16.20
CA TRP A 210 17.17 -9.21 -16.32
C TRP A 210 16.11 -9.98 -17.13
N SER A 211 16.34 -11.27 -17.37
CA SER A 211 15.31 -12.24 -17.79
C SER A 211 15.75 -13.66 -17.44
N ALA A 212 14.87 -14.44 -16.82
CA ALA A 212 15.02 -15.88 -16.71
C ALA A 212 14.37 -16.59 -17.91
N LYS A 213 14.95 -17.71 -18.35
CA LYS A 213 14.35 -18.61 -19.32
C LYS A 213 13.56 -19.68 -18.57
N LEU A 214 12.28 -19.83 -18.89
CA LEU A 214 11.43 -20.91 -18.40
C LEU A 214 11.65 -22.18 -19.22
N THR A 215 11.39 -23.35 -18.64
CA THR A 215 11.64 -24.64 -19.30
C THR A 215 10.50 -25.04 -20.23
N GLY A 216 9.25 -24.70 -19.89
CA GLY A 216 8.06 -25.08 -20.64
C GLY A 216 7.03 -23.96 -20.75
N PRO A 217 5.79 -24.27 -21.18
CA PRO A 217 4.75 -23.27 -21.31
C PRO A 217 4.32 -22.73 -19.94
N ALA A 218 4.28 -21.40 -19.79
CA ALA A 218 3.82 -20.72 -18.60
C ALA A 218 2.73 -19.72 -18.97
N VAL A 219 1.58 -19.81 -18.29
CA VAL A 219 0.35 -19.06 -18.63
C VAL A 219 -0.21 -18.24 -17.46
N ALA A 220 0.19 -18.55 -16.23
CA ALA A 220 -0.08 -17.73 -15.05
C ALA A 220 0.83 -16.49 -14.99
N GLY A 221 0.32 -15.40 -14.41
CA GLY A 221 1.15 -14.27 -14.02
C GLY A 221 1.99 -14.57 -12.77
N PRO A 222 3.20 -14.00 -12.64
CA PRO A 222 4.04 -14.19 -11.45
C PRO A 222 3.49 -13.43 -10.23
N ALA A 223 3.96 -13.84 -9.05
CA ALA A 223 3.89 -13.03 -7.83
C ALA A 223 5.28 -12.45 -7.51
N ALA A 224 5.34 -11.24 -6.98
CA ALA A 224 6.60 -10.56 -6.67
C ALA A 224 6.60 -9.94 -5.27
N THR A 225 7.77 -9.92 -4.65
CA THR A 225 8.09 -9.20 -3.40
C THR A 225 9.31 -8.30 -3.62
N GLU A 226 9.78 -7.58 -2.59
CA GLU A 226 11.01 -6.76 -2.71
C GLU A 226 12.24 -7.57 -3.18
N SER A 227 12.30 -8.87 -2.87
CA SER A 227 13.48 -9.71 -3.07
C SER A 227 13.23 -11.03 -3.83
N ARG A 228 11.97 -11.40 -4.08
CA ARG A 228 11.61 -12.69 -4.70
C ARG A 228 10.58 -12.52 -5.80
N VAL A 229 10.75 -13.22 -6.92
CA VAL A 229 9.73 -13.39 -7.98
C VAL A 229 9.39 -14.87 -8.09
N ILE A 230 8.12 -15.22 -7.82
CA ILE A 230 7.62 -16.59 -7.89
C ILE A 230 6.83 -16.72 -9.18
N THR A 231 7.23 -17.66 -10.05
CA THR A 231 6.58 -17.92 -11.33
C THR A 231 6.28 -19.41 -11.52
N PRO A 232 5.09 -19.78 -12.00
CA PRO A 232 4.84 -21.12 -12.51
C PRO A 232 5.58 -21.35 -13.84
N ASP A 233 5.89 -22.61 -14.10
CA ASP A 233 6.61 -23.14 -15.26
C ASP A 233 6.23 -24.64 -15.42
N LYS A 234 6.72 -25.28 -16.47
CA LYS A 234 6.50 -26.70 -16.78
C LYS A 234 7.81 -27.33 -17.23
N ASN A 235 7.97 -28.65 -17.12
CA ASN A 235 9.04 -29.32 -17.87
C ASN A 235 8.74 -29.32 -19.39
N SER A 236 9.76 -29.62 -20.19
CA SER A 236 9.69 -29.67 -21.65
C SER A 236 8.68 -30.70 -22.17
N GLU A 237 8.46 -31.78 -21.43
CA GLU A 237 7.53 -32.86 -21.78
C GLU A 237 6.08 -32.59 -21.31
N ALA A 238 5.82 -31.46 -20.65
CA ALA A 238 4.53 -31.10 -20.05
C ALA A 238 3.94 -32.12 -19.03
N THR A 239 4.78 -33.00 -18.48
CA THR A 239 4.41 -34.04 -17.50
C THR A 239 4.64 -33.63 -16.03
N ARG A 240 5.28 -32.49 -15.77
CA ARG A 240 5.66 -32.01 -14.43
C ARG A 240 5.41 -30.52 -14.28
N ASP A 241 4.75 -30.14 -13.18
CA ASP A 241 4.57 -28.74 -12.79
C ASP A 241 5.83 -28.27 -12.07
N LEU A 242 6.32 -27.09 -12.48
CA LEU A 242 7.45 -26.41 -11.85
C LEU A 242 6.96 -25.08 -11.26
N PHE A 243 7.39 -24.75 -10.05
CA PHE A 243 7.23 -23.39 -9.52
C PHE A 243 8.59 -22.90 -9.06
N ARG A 244 9.10 -21.85 -9.71
CA ARG A 244 10.41 -21.27 -9.45
C ARG A 244 10.27 -20.05 -8.57
N CYS A 245 11.18 -19.91 -7.63
CA CYS A 245 11.44 -18.65 -6.94
C CYS A 245 12.78 -18.10 -7.41
N LEU A 246 12.74 -16.92 -8.01
CA LEU A 246 13.89 -16.19 -8.53
C LEU A 246 14.22 -15.03 -7.59
N ASP A 247 15.50 -14.63 -7.51
CA ASP A 247 15.85 -13.37 -6.85
C ASP A 247 15.37 -12.18 -7.71
N ALA A 248 14.76 -11.18 -7.07
CA ALA A 248 14.19 -10.04 -7.79
C ALA A 248 15.25 -9.09 -8.38
N ALA A 249 16.50 -9.14 -7.89
CA ALA A 249 17.57 -8.26 -8.34
C ALA A 249 18.17 -8.69 -9.69
N ASP A 250 18.38 -9.99 -9.91
CA ASP A 250 19.09 -10.53 -11.08
C ASP A 250 18.36 -11.67 -11.82
N GLY A 251 17.28 -12.21 -11.26
CA GLY A 251 16.52 -13.32 -11.84
C GLY A 251 17.15 -14.71 -11.66
N SER A 252 18.17 -14.86 -10.81
CA SER A 252 18.78 -16.15 -10.46
C SER A 252 17.79 -17.07 -9.73
N GLU A 253 17.82 -18.38 -10.00
CA GLU A 253 16.95 -19.35 -9.31
C GLU A 253 17.44 -19.63 -7.90
N MET A 254 16.56 -19.45 -6.91
CA MET A 254 16.86 -19.65 -5.49
C MET A 254 16.33 -21.00 -5.00
N TRP A 255 15.13 -21.37 -5.44
CA TRP A 255 14.55 -22.69 -5.23
C TRP A 255 13.50 -22.98 -6.31
N ARG A 256 13.21 -24.27 -6.49
CA ARG A 256 12.16 -24.76 -7.38
C ARG A 256 11.37 -25.90 -6.73
N LEU A 257 10.06 -25.79 -6.70
CA LEU A 257 9.16 -26.92 -6.45
C LEU A 257 8.95 -27.66 -7.78
N ASP A 258 9.01 -28.99 -7.73
CA ASP A 258 8.99 -29.86 -8.92
C ASP A 258 8.19 -31.14 -8.59
N TYR A 259 7.04 -31.35 -9.23
CA TYR A 259 6.20 -32.53 -9.00
C TYR A 259 5.53 -33.05 -10.28
N ALA A 260 5.19 -34.34 -10.28
CA ALA A 260 4.49 -34.98 -11.40
C ALA A 260 3.08 -34.41 -11.54
N ALA A 261 2.77 -33.87 -12.72
CA ALA A 261 1.50 -33.24 -13.07
C ALA A 261 1.17 -33.55 -14.54
N ALA A 262 1.23 -34.84 -14.88
CA ALA A 262 0.91 -35.36 -16.20
C ALA A 262 -0.60 -35.51 -16.35
N GLY A 263 -1.13 -35.06 -17.48
CA GLY A 263 -2.56 -35.03 -17.77
C GLY A 263 -2.82 -34.27 -19.07
N ASP A 264 -3.92 -34.59 -19.71
CA ASP A 264 -4.36 -33.96 -20.96
C ASP A 264 -5.51 -32.99 -20.66
N ILE A 265 -5.29 -31.71 -20.94
CA ILE A 265 -6.26 -30.62 -20.78
C ILE A 265 -6.05 -29.55 -21.86
N ASP A 266 -7.14 -28.93 -22.28
CA ASP A 266 -7.16 -27.89 -23.30
C ASP A 266 -6.32 -26.66 -22.93
N TYR A 267 -5.85 -25.94 -23.96
CA TYR A 267 -5.00 -24.74 -23.86
C TYR A 267 -3.66 -24.97 -23.12
N SER A 268 -3.07 -26.17 -23.26
CA SER A 268 -1.86 -26.69 -22.60
C SER A 268 -2.02 -26.95 -21.10
N ASN A 269 -1.46 -28.08 -20.65
CA ASN A 269 -1.38 -28.47 -19.24
C ASN A 269 -0.32 -27.63 -18.51
N SER A 270 -0.65 -26.39 -18.18
CA SER A 270 0.23 -25.45 -17.47
C SER A 270 -0.55 -24.71 -16.39
N SER A 271 0.06 -24.47 -15.22
CA SER A 271 -0.59 -23.73 -14.13
C SER A 271 -1.05 -22.33 -14.60
N ARG A 272 -2.33 -22.03 -14.33
CA ARG A 272 -3.02 -20.77 -14.66
C ARG A 272 -3.23 -19.86 -13.44
N ALA A 273 -3.03 -20.39 -12.24
CA ALA A 273 -3.22 -19.66 -10.99
C ALA A 273 -1.94 -18.90 -10.62
N THR A 274 -2.02 -17.58 -10.49
CA THR A 274 -0.93 -16.77 -9.94
C THR A 274 -0.61 -17.21 -8.50
N PRO A 275 0.67 -17.42 -8.15
CA PRO A 275 1.08 -17.73 -6.78
C PRO A 275 0.58 -16.68 -5.77
N VAL A 276 0.33 -17.11 -4.54
CA VAL A 276 -0.07 -16.19 -3.45
C VAL A 276 0.97 -16.25 -2.34
N VAL A 277 1.59 -15.11 -2.01
CA VAL A 277 2.65 -14.98 -0.98
C VAL A 277 2.09 -14.26 0.24
N HIS A 278 2.20 -14.85 1.43
CA HIS A 278 1.69 -14.25 2.67
C HIS A 278 2.38 -14.83 3.91
N ASP A 279 2.83 -13.98 4.84
CA ASP A 279 3.52 -14.34 6.09
C ASP A 279 4.66 -15.38 5.92
N GLY A 280 5.46 -15.27 4.85
CA GLY A 280 6.56 -16.21 4.58
C GLY A 280 6.13 -17.58 4.05
N LEU A 281 4.84 -17.78 3.77
CA LEU A 281 4.31 -18.93 3.05
C LEU A 281 3.94 -18.54 1.61
N VAL A 282 3.98 -19.51 0.70
CA VAL A 282 3.56 -19.37 -0.69
C VAL A 282 2.59 -20.49 -1.06
N TYR A 283 1.44 -20.12 -1.62
CA TYR A 283 0.43 -21.05 -2.10
C TYR A 283 0.52 -21.17 -3.63
N LEU A 284 0.73 -22.39 -4.09
CA LEU A 284 1.05 -22.75 -5.48
C LEU A 284 0.01 -23.75 -5.98
N HIS A 285 -0.70 -23.41 -7.06
CA HIS A 285 -1.85 -24.19 -7.53
C HIS A 285 -1.66 -24.61 -8.99
N GLY A 286 -1.54 -25.92 -9.21
CA GLY A 286 -1.38 -26.55 -10.52
C GLY A 286 -2.70 -26.66 -11.28
N ALA A 287 -2.62 -26.81 -12.59
CA ALA A 287 -3.82 -26.97 -13.43
C ALA A 287 -4.57 -28.29 -13.15
N LEU A 288 -3.86 -29.31 -12.65
CA LEU A 288 -4.42 -30.60 -12.24
C LEU A 288 -4.88 -30.62 -10.76
N GLY A 289 -5.15 -29.45 -10.18
CA GLY A 289 -5.81 -29.31 -8.88
C GLY A 289 -4.91 -29.51 -7.67
N ASP A 290 -3.61 -29.74 -7.87
CA ASP A 290 -2.62 -29.78 -6.79
C ASP A 290 -2.39 -28.39 -6.20
N LEU A 291 -2.67 -28.23 -4.92
CA LEU A 291 -2.40 -27.04 -4.13
C LEU A 291 -1.32 -27.34 -3.10
N HIS A 292 -0.17 -26.70 -3.24
CA HIS A 292 0.96 -26.78 -2.33
C HIS A 292 1.09 -25.50 -1.52
N CYS A 293 1.34 -25.62 -0.21
CA CYS A 293 1.88 -24.55 0.61
C CYS A 293 3.36 -24.81 0.86
N VAL A 294 4.21 -23.89 0.45
CA VAL A 294 5.67 -23.95 0.65
C VAL A 294 6.16 -22.77 1.49
N ARG A 295 7.34 -22.91 2.11
CA ARG A 295 8.05 -21.77 2.70
C ARG A 295 8.66 -20.89 1.60
N LEU A 296 8.52 -19.57 1.73
CA LEU A 296 9.05 -18.57 0.78
C LEU A 296 10.59 -18.57 0.71
N ASP A 297 11.27 -18.92 1.79
CA ASP A 297 12.74 -18.86 1.87
C ASP A 297 13.45 -20.08 1.29
N THR A 298 12.82 -21.26 1.35
CA THR A 298 13.44 -22.56 1.03
C THR A 298 12.71 -23.37 -0.04
N GLY A 299 11.47 -23.02 -0.37
CA GLY A 299 10.60 -23.83 -1.23
C GLY A 299 10.11 -25.13 -0.57
N ALA A 300 10.46 -25.39 0.70
CA ALA A 300 10.09 -26.60 1.41
C ALA A 300 8.56 -26.69 1.60
N VAL A 301 7.97 -27.83 1.22
CA VAL A 301 6.53 -28.10 1.37
C VAL A 301 6.17 -28.20 2.84
N VAL A 302 5.20 -27.37 3.25
CA VAL A 302 4.60 -27.40 4.60
C VAL A 302 3.40 -28.33 4.61
N TRP A 303 2.53 -28.21 3.60
CA TRP A 303 1.39 -29.09 3.38
C TRP A 303 0.99 -29.08 1.89
N ARG A 304 0.21 -30.08 1.46
CA ARG A 304 -0.37 -30.14 0.11
C ARG A 304 -1.74 -30.81 0.13
N THR A 305 -2.58 -30.49 -0.84
CA THR A 305 -3.87 -31.13 -1.10
C THR A 305 -4.12 -31.17 -2.61
N ASN A 306 -4.98 -32.05 -3.10
CA ASN A 306 -5.41 -32.10 -4.49
C ASN A 306 -6.95 -31.99 -4.55
N TYR A 307 -7.48 -31.05 -5.34
CA TYR A 307 -8.92 -30.78 -5.39
C TYR A 307 -9.74 -31.99 -5.87
N TYR A 308 -9.22 -32.76 -6.82
CA TYR A 308 -9.94 -33.91 -7.38
C TYR A 308 -9.94 -35.09 -6.41
N ARG A 309 -8.76 -35.45 -5.87
CA ARG A 309 -8.60 -36.57 -4.93
C ARG A 309 -9.23 -36.31 -3.56
N ASP A 310 -9.00 -35.13 -2.98
CA ASP A 310 -9.31 -34.88 -1.56
C ASP A 310 -10.73 -34.29 -1.36
N TYR A 311 -11.37 -33.78 -2.42
CA TYR A 311 -12.72 -33.19 -2.35
C TYR A 311 -13.73 -33.85 -3.30
N GLY A 312 -13.30 -34.78 -4.17
CA GLY A 312 -14.18 -35.41 -5.17
C GLY A 312 -14.58 -34.48 -6.31
N ALA A 313 -13.76 -33.45 -6.61
CA ALA A 313 -13.98 -32.61 -7.78
C ALA A 313 -13.68 -33.38 -9.09
N LYS A 314 -14.29 -32.95 -10.20
CA LYS A 314 -14.00 -33.51 -11.53
C LYS A 314 -12.93 -32.67 -12.24
N LEU A 315 -12.02 -33.33 -12.96
CA LEU A 315 -11.07 -32.65 -13.84
C LEU A 315 -11.83 -31.77 -14.85
N LEU A 316 -11.48 -30.49 -14.88
CA LEU A 316 -12.06 -29.52 -15.80
C LEU A 316 -11.34 -29.59 -17.15
N THR A 317 -12.06 -29.43 -18.26
CA THR A 317 -11.51 -29.42 -19.64
C THR A 317 -10.31 -28.49 -19.79
N TRP A 318 -10.31 -27.33 -19.12
CA TRP A 318 -9.26 -26.30 -19.19
C TRP A 318 -8.30 -26.30 -17.98
N GLY A 319 -8.43 -27.31 -17.11
CA GLY A 319 -7.80 -27.36 -15.81
C GLY A 319 -8.32 -26.32 -14.81
N SER A 320 -7.77 -26.38 -13.60
CA SER A 320 -8.04 -25.43 -12.51
C SER A 320 -7.25 -24.13 -12.71
N SER A 321 -7.92 -22.99 -12.54
CA SER A 321 -7.33 -21.65 -12.77
C SER A 321 -7.53 -20.66 -11.64
N SER A 322 -8.19 -21.07 -10.56
CA SER A 322 -8.57 -20.22 -9.43
C SER A 322 -7.42 -20.06 -8.43
N PRO A 323 -6.69 -18.93 -8.36
CA PRO A 323 -5.76 -18.70 -7.26
C PRO A 323 -6.53 -18.62 -5.92
N PRO A 324 -5.99 -19.18 -4.83
CA PRO A 324 -6.66 -19.15 -3.53
C PRO A 324 -6.82 -17.70 -3.02
N LEU A 325 -7.71 -17.48 -2.06
CA LEU A 325 -7.93 -16.19 -1.40
C LEU A 325 -7.62 -16.31 0.09
N ILE A 326 -6.84 -15.39 0.63
CA ILE A 326 -6.57 -15.32 2.07
C ILE A 326 -7.59 -14.40 2.73
N VAL A 327 -8.26 -14.89 3.77
CA VAL A 327 -9.17 -14.13 4.64
C VAL A 327 -8.85 -14.48 6.08
N ASP A 328 -8.29 -13.51 6.82
CA ASP A 328 -7.68 -13.73 8.14
C ASP A 328 -6.71 -14.94 8.10
N ASP A 329 -6.83 -15.90 9.02
CA ASP A 329 -6.02 -17.12 9.03
C ASP A 329 -6.53 -18.25 8.08
N LYS A 330 -7.49 -17.95 7.20
CA LYS A 330 -8.11 -18.95 6.31
C LYS A 330 -7.63 -18.80 4.87
N LEU A 331 -7.38 -19.94 4.23
CA LEU A 331 -7.17 -20.06 2.79
C LEU A 331 -8.47 -20.54 2.13
N ILE A 332 -9.17 -19.63 1.46
CA ILE A 332 -10.39 -19.92 0.71
C ILE A 332 -10.01 -20.48 -0.66
N ILE A 333 -10.55 -21.65 -0.98
CA ILE A 333 -10.31 -22.39 -2.22
C ILE A 333 -11.64 -22.71 -2.91
N ASN A 334 -11.58 -23.00 -4.21
CA ASN A 334 -12.73 -23.38 -5.03
C ASN A 334 -12.44 -24.73 -5.71
N PRO A 335 -12.65 -25.87 -5.01
CA PRO A 335 -12.48 -27.20 -5.60
C PRO A 335 -13.50 -27.48 -6.71
N GLY A 336 -14.70 -26.89 -6.62
CA GLY A 336 -15.77 -27.11 -7.60
C GLY A 336 -16.43 -28.49 -7.49
N ALA A 337 -16.23 -29.21 -6.38
CA ALA A 337 -16.88 -30.49 -6.13
C ALA A 337 -18.35 -30.31 -5.69
N PRO A 338 -19.22 -31.33 -5.85
CA PRO A 338 -20.62 -31.27 -5.42
C PRO A 338 -20.80 -30.88 -3.94
N ASP A 339 -19.97 -31.41 -3.04
CA ASP A 339 -20.01 -31.10 -1.60
C ASP A 339 -18.93 -30.10 -1.14
N ALA A 340 -18.17 -29.53 -2.09
CA ALA A 340 -17.11 -28.58 -1.84
C ALA A 340 -16.95 -27.63 -3.03
N SER A 341 -17.98 -26.84 -3.31
CA SER A 341 -17.91 -25.76 -4.30
C SER A 341 -16.91 -24.70 -3.83
N LEU A 342 -17.00 -24.29 -2.57
CA LEU A 342 -16.00 -23.54 -1.85
C LEU A 342 -15.58 -24.31 -0.59
N ALA A 343 -14.32 -24.13 -0.19
CA ALA A 343 -13.83 -24.58 1.11
C ALA A 343 -12.87 -23.56 1.71
N ALA A 344 -12.78 -23.53 3.03
CA ALA A 344 -11.78 -22.79 3.77
C ALA A 344 -10.87 -23.75 4.51
N LEU A 345 -9.57 -23.61 4.29
CA LEU A 345 -8.53 -24.35 5.00
C LEU A 345 -7.87 -23.44 6.02
N ASP A 346 -7.32 -24.01 7.09
CA ASP A 346 -6.31 -23.34 7.91
C ASP A 346 -5.07 -23.13 7.04
N ARG A 347 -4.66 -21.86 6.87
CA ARG A 347 -3.60 -21.51 5.91
C ARG A 347 -2.23 -22.12 6.25
N LYS A 348 -1.98 -22.44 7.53
CA LYS A 348 -0.67 -22.92 8.02
C LYS A 348 -0.56 -24.45 8.01
N THR A 349 -1.68 -25.15 8.10
CA THR A 349 -1.74 -26.62 8.25
C THR A 349 -2.48 -27.34 7.12
N GLY A 350 -3.24 -26.62 6.28
CA GLY A 350 -4.04 -27.20 5.21
C GLY A 350 -5.32 -27.92 5.69
N ARG A 351 -5.59 -27.93 7.01
CA ARG A 351 -6.77 -28.61 7.58
C ARG A 351 -8.05 -27.92 7.17
N LEU A 352 -9.05 -28.69 6.74
CA LEU A 352 -10.38 -28.18 6.42
C LEU A 352 -11.05 -27.55 7.66
N ILE A 353 -11.53 -26.31 7.51
CA ILE A 353 -12.33 -25.60 8.52
C ILE A 353 -13.81 -25.70 8.18
N TRP A 354 -14.17 -25.41 6.93
CA TRP A 354 -15.54 -25.56 6.42
C TRP A 354 -15.54 -25.78 4.90
N LYS A 355 -16.62 -26.37 4.38
CA LYS A 355 -16.92 -26.48 2.94
C LYS A 355 -18.40 -26.18 2.69
N THR A 356 -18.75 -25.73 1.49
CA THR A 356 -20.14 -25.51 1.06
C THR A 356 -20.48 -26.41 -0.12
N PRO A 357 -21.68 -27.02 -0.15
CA PRO A 357 -22.14 -27.74 -1.34
C PRO A 357 -22.33 -26.77 -2.52
N ALA A 358 -22.34 -27.33 -3.73
CA ALA A 358 -22.71 -26.61 -4.94
C ALA A 358 -24.24 -26.43 -4.99
N THR A 359 -24.71 -25.20 -5.16
CA THR A 359 -26.13 -24.96 -5.43
C THR A 359 -26.47 -25.51 -6.82
N PRO A 360 -27.43 -26.44 -6.97
CA PRO A 360 -27.85 -26.88 -8.29
C PRO A 360 -28.43 -25.71 -9.08
N PRO A 361 -28.14 -25.59 -10.39
CA PRO A 361 -28.70 -24.51 -11.20
C PRO A 361 -30.23 -24.64 -11.27
N PRO A 362 -30.99 -23.54 -11.18
CA PRO A 362 -32.43 -23.59 -11.38
C PRO A 362 -32.73 -23.91 -12.86
N THR A 363 -33.50 -24.98 -13.06
CA THR A 363 -34.02 -25.51 -14.34
C THR A 363 -33.06 -26.33 -15.22
N ARG A 364 -33.65 -27.32 -15.93
CA ARG A 364 -32.96 -28.25 -16.84
C ARG A 364 -32.43 -27.53 -18.09
N HIS A 365 -31.38 -28.11 -18.68
CA HIS A 365 -30.80 -27.77 -19.99
C HIS A 365 -29.98 -26.46 -20.06
N SER A 366 -28.88 -26.43 -19.30
CA SER A 366 -27.67 -25.73 -19.74
C SER A 366 -26.41 -26.45 -19.26
N SER A 367 -25.59 -26.97 -20.17
CA SER A 367 -24.32 -27.67 -19.89
C SER A 367 -23.16 -26.70 -19.58
N TRP A 368 -23.44 -25.58 -18.92
CA TRP A 368 -22.47 -24.57 -18.51
C TRP A 368 -22.13 -24.73 -17.03
N GLY A 369 -21.41 -25.81 -16.71
CA GLY A 369 -20.95 -26.11 -15.35
C GLY A 369 -19.69 -25.32 -14.98
N ASN A 370 -19.77 -24.55 -13.90
CA ASN A 370 -18.65 -23.97 -13.14
C ASN A 370 -17.66 -23.06 -13.91
N SER A 371 -18.17 -21.97 -14.48
CA SER A 371 -17.35 -20.81 -14.85
C SER A 371 -17.31 -19.76 -13.73
N ALA A 372 -16.12 -19.54 -13.16
CA ALA A 372 -15.67 -18.31 -12.48
C ALA A 372 -16.57 -17.70 -11.37
N ALA A 373 -16.50 -18.25 -10.16
CA ALA A 373 -16.88 -17.57 -8.91
C ALA A 373 -15.70 -16.81 -8.25
N ALA A 374 -14.85 -16.16 -9.07
CA ALA A 374 -13.82 -15.21 -8.62
C ALA A 374 -14.22 -13.75 -8.95
N GLY A 375 -15.52 -13.47 -8.83
CA GLY A 375 -16.06 -12.11 -8.87
C GLY A 375 -15.65 -11.31 -7.63
N ARG A 376 -15.61 -9.98 -7.76
CA ARG A 376 -15.51 -9.07 -6.61
C ARG A 376 -16.63 -9.38 -5.61
N LEU A 377 -16.43 -9.02 -4.34
CA LEU A 377 -17.54 -8.64 -3.46
C LEU A 377 -18.25 -7.42 -4.09
N SER A 378 -19.21 -7.71 -4.95
CA SER A 378 -20.06 -6.77 -5.68
C SER A 378 -21.27 -7.57 -6.14
N ALA A 379 -22.25 -7.71 -5.25
CA ALA A 379 -23.51 -8.34 -5.57
C ALA A 379 -24.28 -7.47 -6.58
N THR A 380 -24.21 -7.81 -7.87
CA THR A 380 -25.08 -7.22 -8.89
C THR A 380 -26.46 -7.84 -8.79
N THR A 381 -27.35 -7.22 -8.02
CA THR A 381 -28.74 -7.65 -7.86
C THR A 381 -29.51 -7.64 -9.19
N ARG A 382 -29.95 -8.81 -9.65
CA ARG A 382 -31.21 -8.97 -10.38
C ARG A 382 -31.96 -10.23 -9.95
N ARG A 383 -32.87 -10.02 -8.99
CA ARG A 383 -33.99 -10.87 -8.50
C ARG A 383 -33.64 -12.22 -7.83
N ALA A 384 -34.16 -12.36 -6.60
CA ALA A 384 -34.26 -13.57 -5.76
C ALA A 384 -32.92 -14.23 -5.33
N SER A 385 -32.58 -14.40 -4.05
CA SER A 385 -33.25 -14.01 -2.79
C SER A 385 -32.20 -13.68 -1.72
N VAL A 386 -32.56 -12.85 -0.74
CA VAL A 386 -31.68 -12.47 0.38
C VAL A 386 -32.00 -13.31 1.60
N VAL A 387 -30.97 -13.89 2.24
CA VAL A 387 -31.02 -14.26 3.66
C VAL A 387 -30.12 -13.27 4.38
N GLY A 388 -30.71 -12.44 5.24
CA GLY A 388 -30.01 -11.39 5.98
C GLY A 388 -30.16 -11.59 7.48
N ILE A 389 -29.11 -11.28 8.23
CA ILE A 389 -29.17 -11.04 9.67
C ILE A 389 -28.58 -9.65 9.88
N GLN A 390 -29.33 -8.78 10.57
CA GLN A 390 -29.03 -7.36 10.77
C GLN A 390 -29.33 -6.98 12.23
N PRO A 391 -28.51 -6.12 12.85
CA PRO A 391 -29.05 -4.88 13.44
C PRO A 391 -28.09 -3.68 13.27
N PRO A 392 -28.44 -2.45 13.70
CA PRO A 392 -29.42 -1.55 13.07
C PRO A 392 -28.76 -0.31 12.39
N ALA A 393 -29.57 0.66 11.95
CA ALA A 393 -29.28 1.59 10.85
C ALA A 393 -28.67 2.97 11.18
N ILE A 394 -28.14 3.63 10.12
CA ILE A 394 -28.16 5.06 9.71
C ILE A 394 -27.29 5.17 8.43
N GLY A 395 -27.53 6.00 7.40
CA GLY A 395 -28.68 6.86 7.04
C GLY A 395 -28.32 7.79 5.84
N CYS A 396 -29.18 7.91 4.82
CA CYS A 396 -28.97 8.65 3.53
C CYS A 396 -27.80 8.16 2.63
N GLY A 397 -27.84 8.19 1.29
CA GLY A 397 -28.71 8.83 0.29
C GLY A 397 -27.84 9.78 -0.58
N SER A 398 -27.59 9.58 -1.88
CA SER A 398 -28.56 9.53 -2.99
C SER A 398 -28.01 8.84 -4.27
N THR A 399 -28.84 8.74 -5.32
CA THR A 399 -28.56 8.06 -6.61
C THR A 399 -28.10 8.99 -7.73
N CYS A 400 -27.32 8.46 -8.69
CA CYS A 400 -27.38 8.92 -10.08
C CYS A 400 -27.16 7.76 -11.07
N ARG A 401 -27.83 7.78 -12.24
CA ARG A 401 -27.94 6.64 -13.17
C ARG A 401 -27.71 7.11 -14.61
N ALA A 402 -26.77 6.49 -15.33
CA ALA A 402 -26.60 6.64 -16.78
C ALA A 402 -26.79 5.28 -17.49
N ARG A 403 -27.48 5.26 -18.64
CA ARG A 403 -27.66 4.07 -19.50
C ARG A 403 -26.79 4.23 -20.75
N GLY A 404 -26.11 3.16 -21.16
CA GLY A 404 -25.53 3.01 -22.51
C GLY A 404 -25.99 1.68 -23.10
N ARG A 405 -26.50 1.69 -24.35
CA ARG A 405 -26.94 0.48 -25.05
C ARG A 405 -25.76 -0.23 -25.72
N ILE A 406 -25.83 -1.56 -25.75
CA ILE A 406 -24.95 -2.43 -26.53
C ILE A 406 -25.56 -2.61 -27.94
N SER A 407 -24.71 -2.72 -28.95
CA SER A 407 -25.04 -3.20 -30.30
C SER A 407 -24.13 -4.38 -30.63
N THR A 408 -24.68 -5.44 -31.25
CA THR A 408 -23.98 -6.70 -31.55
C THR A 408 -24.26 -7.12 -33.00
N SER A 409 -23.23 -7.50 -33.76
CA SER A 409 -23.36 -8.45 -34.88
C SER A 409 -21.99 -9.08 -35.25
N PRO A 410 -21.90 -10.35 -35.72
CA PRO A 410 -20.61 -11.06 -35.88
C PRO A 410 -20.32 -11.59 -37.31
N ARG A 411 -19.03 -11.84 -37.62
CA ARG A 411 -18.44 -13.09 -38.22
C ARG A 411 -17.24 -12.89 -39.18
N ARG A 412 -16.25 -13.79 -39.00
CA ARG A 412 -15.43 -14.58 -39.96
C ARG A 412 -14.38 -13.94 -40.92
N SER A 413 -13.13 -14.35 -40.64
CA SER A 413 -12.11 -14.93 -41.55
C SER A 413 -11.64 -14.21 -42.83
N SER A 414 -10.37 -13.77 -42.84
CA SER A 414 -9.26 -14.37 -43.61
C SER A 414 -7.94 -13.58 -43.44
N THR A 415 -6.81 -14.18 -43.84
CA THR A 415 -5.42 -13.64 -43.88
C THR A 415 -4.85 -13.84 -45.29
N PRO A 416 -3.64 -13.35 -45.65
CA PRO A 416 -2.93 -12.10 -45.32
C PRO A 416 -2.32 -11.40 -46.58
N THR A 417 -1.87 -10.13 -46.52
CA THR A 417 -0.67 -9.63 -47.26
C THR A 417 -0.22 -8.19 -46.89
N ASN A 418 1.03 -7.86 -47.23
CA ASN A 418 1.69 -6.57 -47.05
C ASN A 418 1.24 -5.51 -48.09
N CYS A 419 1.37 -4.20 -47.77
CA CYS A 419 2.34 -3.30 -48.42
C CYS A 419 2.19 -1.79 -48.08
N CYS A 420 3.33 -1.10 -48.12
CA CYS A 420 3.56 0.34 -48.38
C CYS A 420 3.09 1.45 -47.41
N SER A 421 4.01 2.41 -47.21
CA SER A 421 3.83 3.70 -46.53
C SER A 421 3.75 4.86 -47.57
N PRO A 422 3.91 6.15 -47.19
CA PRO A 422 2.86 7.15 -47.02
C PRO A 422 2.84 8.23 -48.13
N PRO A 423 2.04 9.32 -48.02
CA PRO A 423 2.70 10.64 -47.91
C PRO A 423 2.00 11.77 -47.12
N ARG A 424 2.84 12.55 -46.41
CA ARG A 424 2.96 14.03 -46.28
C ARG A 424 1.76 15.01 -46.09
N THR A 425 1.92 15.83 -45.02
CA THR A 425 1.72 17.32 -44.90
C THR A 425 0.30 17.91 -45.02
N THR A 426 -0.13 18.97 -44.31
CA THR A 426 0.54 20.00 -43.45
C THR A 426 -0.17 20.07 -42.07
N GLY A 427 -0.08 21.07 -41.15
CA GLY A 427 0.66 22.34 -41.06
C GLY A 427 0.14 23.24 -39.90
N ARG A 428 0.97 24.19 -39.40
CA ARG A 428 0.72 25.13 -38.26
C ARG A 428 0.55 24.44 -36.88
N GLY A 429 1.13 24.88 -35.77
CA GLY A 429 2.12 25.94 -35.51
C GLY A 429 1.85 26.68 -34.19
N CYS A 430 2.66 26.47 -33.13
CA CYS A 430 2.91 27.43 -32.04
C CYS A 430 4.00 26.96 -31.05
N THR A 431 5.13 27.66 -31.12
CA THR A 431 6.04 28.13 -30.05
C THR A 431 6.09 27.44 -28.67
N VAL A 432 7.20 26.75 -28.45
CA VAL A 432 8.07 26.72 -27.25
C VAL A 432 7.54 27.31 -25.93
N PHE A 433 7.53 26.47 -24.88
CA PHE A 433 7.96 26.86 -23.54
C PHE A 433 8.88 25.79 -22.94
N ARG A 434 10.09 26.19 -22.53
CA ARG A 434 11.00 25.40 -21.66
C ARG A 434 10.62 25.66 -20.21
N PRO A 435 10.80 24.67 -19.32
CA PRO A 435 11.73 24.92 -18.21
C PRO A 435 12.83 23.86 -18.06
N MET A 436 14.02 24.35 -17.72
CA MET A 436 15.00 23.71 -16.83
C MET A 436 14.40 23.74 -15.39
N GLU A 437 14.79 22.94 -14.38
CA GLU A 437 15.99 22.12 -14.16
C GLU A 437 15.79 21.10 -13.00
N LYS A 438 16.83 20.28 -12.75
CA LYS A 438 17.26 19.67 -11.47
C LYS A 438 16.29 18.88 -10.56
N SER A 439 16.59 17.59 -10.49
CA SER A 439 16.25 16.56 -9.48
C SER A 439 16.69 16.91 -8.04
N ILE A 440 15.97 16.43 -7.01
CA ILE A 440 16.45 15.38 -6.06
C ILE A 440 15.36 14.89 -5.08
N ARG A 441 15.50 13.62 -4.66
CA ARG A 441 14.58 12.73 -3.92
C ARG A 441 14.10 13.23 -2.54
N SER A 442 12.78 13.20 -2.29
CA SER A 442 12.18 13.21 -0.94
C SER A 442 11.90 11.78 -0.43
N ARG A 443 12.43 11.43 0.77
CA ARG A 443 12.18 10.14 1.43
C ARG A 443 10.94 10.25 2.31
N HIS A 444 9.88 9.52 1.96
CA HIS A 444 8.68 9.39 2.80
C HIS A 444 8.83 8.19 3.74
N TRP A 445 8.35 8.32 4.98
CA TRP A 445 8.35 7.24 5.98
C TRP A 445 6.91 6.90 6.38
N LEU A 446 6.59 5.61 6.51
CA LEU A 446 5.21 5.12 6.66
C LEU A 446 5.08 4.21 7.89
N MET A 447 3.94 4.32 8.58
CA MET A 447 3.60 3.64 9.84
C MET A 447 2.70 2.42 9.59
N VAL A 448 2.88 1.32 10.35
CA VAL A 448 2.03 0.11 10.26
C VAL A 448 1.67 -0.40 11.66
N VAL A 449 0.48 -0.96 11.76
CA VAL A 449 -0.18 -1.37 13.01
C VAL A 449 -0.34 -2.89 13.03
N SER A 450 -0.12 -3.51 14.19
CA SER A 450 -0.21 -4.97 14.37
C SER A 450 -1.60 -5.45 14.79
N ARG A 451 -2.04 -6.59 14.23
CA ARG A 451 -3.01 -7.50 14.85
C ARG A 451 -2.31 -8.79 15.30
N ARG A 452 -2.68 -9.21 16.52
CA ARG A 452 -2.26 -10.37 17.33
C ARG A 452 -1.69 -11.61 16.59
N THR A 453 -0.57 -12.13 17.10
CA THR A 453 -0.39 -13.56 17.45
C THR A 453 0.73 -13.71 18.50
N PRO A 454 0.77 -14.78 19.32
CA PRO A 454 1.55 -14.80 20.56
C PRO A 454 2.94 -15.42 20.41
N ALA A 455 3.98 -14.61 20.23
CA ALA A 455 5.35 -14.96 20.62
C ALA A 455 6.23 -13.71 20.76
N ARG A 456 6.99 -13.67 21.86
CA ARG A 456 7.93 -12.62 22.27
C ARG A 456 8.78 -12.03 21.12
N ARG A 457 8.58 -10.75 20.81
CA ARG A 457 9.63 -9.70 20.72
C ARG A 457 8.98 -8.35 20.38
N SER A 458 9.32 -7.34 21.17
CA SER A 458 8.72 -6.01 21.08
C SER A 458 9.67 -5.07 20.35
N LEU A 459 9.15 -4.32 19.36
CA LEU A 459 9.92 -3.38 18.56
C LEU A 459 9.37 -1.97 18.72
N LEU A 460 10.28 -1.01 18.78
CA LEU A 460 10.04 0.40 19.04
C LEU A 460 10.46 1.22 17.82
N ALA A 461 9.68 2.24 17.47
CA ALA A 461 10.07 3.23 16.46
C ALA A 461 10.36 4.57 17.14
N ILE A 462 11.58 5.07 16.97
CA ILE A 462 12.00 6.42 17.34
C ILE A 462 12.43 7.11 16.04
N ALA A 463 11.93 8.31 15.79
CA ALA A 463 12.40 9.14 14.67
C ALA A 463 13.67 9.89 15.09
N CYS A 464 14.76 9.72 14.34
CA CYS A 464 15.99 10.46 14.56
C CYS A 464 16.03 11.75 13.74
N LEU A 465 16.10 12.88 14.44
CA LEU A 465 16.70 14.13 13.97
C LEU A 465 18.15 14.20 14.48
N PRO A 466 19.06 14.91 13.79
CA PRO A 466 20.45 15.05 14.23
C PRO A 466 20.57 15.86 15.54
N PRO A 467 21.65 15.65 16.34
CA PRO A 467 21.83 16.19 17.69
C PRO A 467 22.04 17.74 17.69
N PRO A 468 21.75 18.46 18.80
CA PRO A 468 22.26 18.15 20.14
C PRO A 468 21.24 18.16 21.31
N MET A 469 21.51 17.23 22.25
CA MET A 469 21.17 17.21 23.68
C MET A 469 19.84 17.87 24.10
N ALA A 470 18.75 17.09 24.08
CA ALA A 470 17.51 17.37 24.81
C ALA A 470 17.28 16.30 25.91
N LYS A 471 16.59 16.67 27.01
CA LYS A 471 16.36 15.80 28.18
C LYS A 471 14.91 15.31 28.22
N CYS A 472 14.65 14.11 27.71
CA CYS A 472 13.36 13.44 27.93
C CYS A 472 13.03 13.36 29.43
N THR A 473 11.81 13.75 29.81
CA THR A 473 11.28 13.62 31.17
C THR A 473 9.99 12.79 31.14
N ALA A 474 9.69 12.10 32.25
CA ALA A 474 8.48 11.30 32.38
C ALA A 474 7.32 12.17 32.87
N SER A 475 6.16 12.10 32.20
CA SER A 475 4.92 12.73 32.68
C SER A 475 4.37 11.98 33.89
N THR A 476 4.10 12.70 34.97
CA THR A 476 3.24 12.26 36.09
C THR A 476 1.78 12.15 35.66
#